data_AF-A0A6I6K239-F1
#
_entry.id   AF-A0A6I6K239-F1
#
_cell.length_a   1.000
_cell.length_b   1.000
_cell.length_c   1.000
_cell.angle_alpha   90.00
_cell.angle_beta   90.00
_cell.angle_gamma   90.00
#
_symmetry.space_group_name_H-M   'P 1'
#
loop_
_entity.id
_entity.type
_entity.pdbx_description
1 polymer ?
#
loop_
_entity_poly.entity_id
_entity_poly.type
_entity_poly.pdbx_seq_one_letter_code
_entity_poly.pdbx_strand_id
1 'polypeptide(L)'
;MSYRKFKSHKIKIVILNLLLIQIKIIGAQPNDWQDEQIIGIRNEKTHCIYVQCSNIEQAIRDYLEEFIFYESLNGSWKFNWVKSPDLRPENFFENGFDVSYWDDIGVSSNWQLKMDGMSIYTNVTYPFTKDTPHIKGKVLDHYAKNDLPNIVLIYLNDIGNGDLTNIGAIDYNTQNIDKINGVNLLPLSKGNFEANTRQTFYYYYRQSSLETIKVGFWKLVFPHSGRTYEGFQIGKDEIPGRVNGNYQFKGG
;
A
#
# COMPACT_ATOMS: atom_id res chain seq x y z
N MET A 1 -31.22 -68.12 22.70
CA MET A 1 -31.59 -67.20 21.60
C MET A 1 -31.26 -65.73 21.95
N SER A 2 -30.04 -65.38 22.40
CA SER A 2 -29.76 -64.00 22.90
C SER A 2 -28.32 -63.47 22.69
N TYR A 3 -27.55 -63.99 21.74
CA TYR A 3 -26.17 -63.50 21.49
C TYR A 3 -26.00 -62.65 20.22
N ARG A 4 -26.88 -62.77 19.22
CA ARG A 4 -26.78 -62.01 17.95
C ARG A 4 -27.29 -60.58 18.03
N LYS A 5 -28.28 -60.27 18.88
CA LYS A 5 -28.84 -58.90 19.00
C LYS A 5 -27.89 -57.91 19.70
N PHE A 6 -27.08 -58.37 20.65
CA PHE A 6 -26.16 -57.51 21.41
C PHE A 6 -24.98 -56.99 20.57
N LYS A 7 -24.45 -57.78 19.64
CA LYS A 7 -23.33 -57.37 18.76
C LYS A 7 -23.75 -56.29 17.77
N SER A 8 -24.97 -56.38 17.24
CA SER A 8 -25.53 -55.39 16.29
C SER A 8 -25.74 -54.01 16.92
N HIS A 9 -26.18 -53.94 18.18
CA HIS A 9 -26.39 -52.67 18.87
C HIS A 9 -25.06 -51.97 19.21
N LYS A 10 -24.03 -52.73 19.62
CA LYS A 10 -22.69 -52.16 19.86
C LYS A 10 -22.05 -51.62 18.57
N ILE A 11 -22.21 -52.32 17.45
CA ILE A 11 -21.70 -51.87 16.15
C ILE A 11 -22.42 -50.60 15.67
N LYS A 12 -23.75 -50.52 15.83
CA LYS A 12 -24.52 -49.31 15.49
C LYS A 12 -24.14 -48.10 16.37
N ILE A 13 -23.89 -48.31 17.66
CA ILE A 13 -23.44 -47.24 18.58
C ILE A 13 -22.03 -46.76 18.22
N VAL A 14 -21.11 -47.65 17.84
CA VAL A 14 -19.76 -47.27 17.41
C VAL A 14 -19.79 -46.51 16.09
N ILE A 15 -20.64 -46.92 15.12
CA ILE A 15 -20.82 -46.20 13.85
C ILE A 15 -21.46 -44.82 14.07
N LEU A 16 -22.45 -44.71 14.97
CA LEU A 16 -23.08 -43.44 15.32
C LEU A 16 -22.09 -42.48 16.02
N ASN A 17 -21.22 -42.99 16.90
CA ASN A 17 -20.16 -42.20 17.52
C ASN A 17 -19.06 -41.79 16.52
N LEU A 18 -18.69 -42.66 15.57
CA LEU A 18 -17.75 -42.32 14.49
C LEU A 18 -18.34 -41.28 13.51
N LEU A 19 -19.66 -41.29 13.27
CA LEU A 19 -20.36 -40.26 12.50
C LEU A 19 -20.50 -38.94 13.26
N LEU A 20 -20.64 -38.97 14.59
CA LEU A 20 -20.69 -37.76 15.43
C LEU A 20 -19.32 -37.08 15.60
N ILE A 21 -18.21 -37.81 15.47
CA ILE A 21 -16.84 -37.26 15.51
C ILE A 21 -16.47 -36.49 14.22
N GLN A 22 -17.24 -36.63 13.14
CA GLN A 22 -16.99 -35.86 11.89
C GLN A 22 -17.60 -34.46 11.88
N ILE A 23 -18.27 -34.04 12.97
CA ILE A 23 -18.88 -32.72 13.04
C ILE A 23 -17.93 -31.73 13.74
N LYS A 24 -17.41 -30.81 12.92
CA LYS A 24 -16.66 -29.57 13.24
C LYS A 24 -15.16 -29.69 13.51
N ILE A 25 -14.40 -29.80 12.43
CA ILE A 25 -13.28 -28.89 12.23
C ILE A 25 -13.69 -27.92 11.12
N ILE A 26 -14.58 -26.97 11.44
CA ILE A 26 -14.58 -25.71 10.70
C ILE A 26 -13.37 -24.99 11.27
N GLY A 27 -12.19 -25.20 10.67
CA GLY A 27 -11.09 -24.29 10.90
C GLY A 27 -11.61 -22.90 10.56
N ALA A 28 -11.43 -21.93 11.48
CA ALA A 28 -11.68 -20.54 11.16
C ALA A 28 -10.92 -20.27 9.85
N GLN A 29 -11.64 -19.90 8.80
CA GLN A 29 -10.99 -19.47 7.57
C GLN A 29 -10.08 -18.31 7.95
N PRO A 30 -8.82 -18.28 7.48
CA PRO A 30 -7.99 -17.11 7.67
C PRO A 30 -8.75 -15.89 7.15
N ASN A 31 -8.58 -14.74 7.80
CA ASN A 31 -9.20 -13.52 7.29
C ASN A 31 -8.73 -13.30 5.86
N ASP A 32 -9.61 -12.82 4.97
CA ASP A 32 -9.28 -12.63 3.56
C ASP A 32 -8.01 -11.77 3.35
N TRP A 33 -7.73 -10.83 4.26
CA TRP A 33 -6.52 -10.00 4.24
C TRP A 33 -5.24 -10.70 4.74
N GLN A 34 -5.30 -11.99 5.06
CA GLN A 34 -4.20 -12.88 5.42
C GLN A 34 -4.10 -14.09 4.47
N ASP A 35 -4.79 -14.05 3.33
CA ASP A 35 -4.69 -15.05 2.27
C ASP A 35 -4.27 -14.38 0.96
N GLU A 36 -3.02 -14.59 0.56
CA GLU A 36 -2.43 -14.05 -0.67
C GLU A 36 -3.08 -14.57 -1.96
N GLN A 37 -3.83 -15.68 -1.90
CA GLN A 37 -4.59 -16.20 -3.03
C GLN A 37 -5.88 -15.42 -3.26
N ILE A 38 -6.34 -14.65 -2.27
CA ILE A 38 -7.54 -13.81 -2.35
C ILE A 38 -7.14 -12.39 -2.74
N ILE A 39 -7.11 -12.13 -4.05
CA ILE A 39 -6.78 -10.80 -4.61
C ILE A 39 -8.02 -9.91 -4.87
N GLY A 40 -9.22 -10.46 -4.65
CA GLY A 40 -10.49 -9.74 -4.84
C GLY A 40 -11.69 -10.68 -4.76
N ILE A 41 -12.80 -10.18 -4.21
CA ILE A 41 -14.04 -10.92 -4.05
C ILE A 41 -15.15 -10.13 -4.74
N ARG A 42 -15.81 -10.72 -5.74
CA ARG A 42 -16.92 -10.12 -6.50
C ARG A 42 -16.56 -8.80 -7.22
N ASN A 43 -15.29 -8.63 -7.57
CA ASN A 43 -14.90 -7.55 -8.45
C ASN A 43 -15.37 -7.84 -9.88
N GLU A 44 -15.79 -6.81 -10.59
CA GLU A 44 -15.97 -6.89 -12.04
C GLU A 44 -14.63 -7.17 -12.74
N LYS A 45 -14.69 -7.71 -13.97
CA LYS A 45 -13.47 -7.94 -14.75
C LYS A 45 -12.79 -6.61 -15.05
N THR A 46 -11.47 -6.55 -14.91
CA THR A 46 -10.68 -5.37 -15.30
C THR A 46 -10.96 -5.00 -16.76
N HIS A 47 -11.21 -3.72 -17.00
CA HIS A 47 -11.44 -3.14 -18.32
C HIS A 47 -10.82 -1.74 -18.37
N CYS A 48 -10.72 -1.16 -19.58
CA CYS A 48 -10.34 0.25 -19.73
C CYS A 48 -11.41 1.16 -19.10
N ILE A 49 -11.01 2.33 -18.60
CA ILE A 49 -11.99 3.30 -18.10
C ILE A 49 -12.91 3.70 -19.25
N TYR A 50 -14.22 3.53 -19.06
CA TYR A 50 -15.23 4.07 -19.96
C TYR A 50 -16.33 4.70 -19.14
N VAL A 51 -16.73 5.91 -19.51
CA VAL A 51 -17.93 6.57 -18.99
C VAL A 51 -18.80 6.91 -20.18
N GLN A 52 -20.09 6.63 -20.06
CA GLN A 52 -21.02 6.88 -21.14
C GLN A 52 -21.15 8.39 -21.37
N CYS A 53 -20.73 8.84 -22.56
CA CYS A 53 -20.88 10.21 -22.99
C CYS A 53 -22.19 10.35 -23.78
N SER A 54 -22.84 11.51 -23.68
CA SER A 54 -24.07 11.77 -24.44
C SER A 54 -23.80 12.16 -25.90
N ASN A 55 -22.61 12.70 -26.19
CA ASN A 55 -22.17 13.12 -27.52
C ASN A 55 -20.63 13.13 -27.64
N ILE A 56 -20.14 13.29 -28.87
CA ILE A 56 -18.71 13.29 -29.21
C ILE A 56 -18.02 14.53 -28.63
N GLU A 57 -18.69 15.69 -28.61
CA GLU A 57 -18.12 16.94 -28.10
C GLU A 57 -17.75 16.83 -26.61
N GLN A 58 -18.58 16.18 -25.79
CA GLN A 58 -18.28 15.88 -24.38
C GLN A 58 -17.11 14.91 -24.24
N ALA A 59 -17.07 13.86 -25.05
CA ALA A 59 -15.98 12.87 -25.03
C ALA A 59 -14.61 13.51 -25.35
N ILE A 60 -14.57 14.54 -26.21
CA ILE A 60 -13.34 15.27 -26.56
C ILE A 60 -12.87 16.18 -25.41
N ARG A 61 -13.79 16.74 -24.63
CA ARG A 61 -13.46 17.68 -23.55
C ARG A 61 -12.84 17.03 -22.32
N ASP A 62 -13.17 15.76 -22.07
CA ASP A 62 -12.59 14.93 -20.99
C ASP A 62 -12.81 15.48 -19.55
N TYR A 63 -13.86 16.26 -19.34
CA TYR A 63 -14.31 16.67 -18.00
C TYR A 63 -15.42 15.74 -17.52
N LEU A 64 -15.04 14.68 -16.80
CA LEU A 64 -15.96 13.63 -16.31
C LEU A 64 -17.15 14.20 -15.51
N GLU A 65 -16.93 15.29 -14.78
CA GLU A 65 -17.95 15.96 -13.96
C GLU A 65 -19.13 16.51 -14.78
N GLU A 66 -18.97 16.71 -16.08
CA GLU A 66 -20.04 17.17 -16.98
C GLU A 66 -20.84 16.00 -17.59
N PHE A 67 -20.46 14.75 -17.33
CA PHE A 67 -21.09 13.59 -17.97
C PHE A 67 -22.38 13.21 -17.24
N ILE A 68 -23.44 12.95 -18.01
CA ILE A 68 -24.78 12.64 -17.46
C ILE A 68 -24.78 11.36 -16.62
N PHE A 69 -23.89 10.42 -16.93
CA PHE A 69 -23.75 9.14 -16.23
C PHE A 69 -22.56 9.12 -15.27
N TYR A 70 -22.24 10.28 -14.69
CA TYR A 70 -21.18 10.44 -13.70
C TYR A 70 -21.72 11.09 -12.44
N GLU A 71 -21.40 10.49 -11.28
CA GLU A 71 -21.66 11.06 -9.97
C GLU A 71 -20.40 10.92 -9.12
N SER A 72 -19.88 12.06 -8.66
CA SER A 72 -18.74 12.07 -7.75
C SER A 72 -19.21 11.76 -6.34
N LEU A 73 -18.54 10.81 -5.70
CA LEU A 73 -18.73 10.49 -4.28
C LEU A 73 -17.68 11.18 -3.38
N ASN A 74 -16.82 12.03 -3.96
CA ASN A 74 -15.91 12.87 -3.18
C ASN A 74 -16.71 13.90 -2.36
N GLY A 75 -16.26 14.14 -1.13
CA GLY A 75 -17.00 15.01 -0.19
C GLY A 75 -16.65 14.70 1.26
N SER A 76 -17.52 15.15 2.17
CA SER A 76 -17.39 14.85 3.59
C SER A 76 -18.03 13.50 3.91
N TRP A 77 -17.29 12.63 4.59
CA TRP A 77 -17.72 11.29 4.98
C TRP A 77 -17.60 11.10 6.48
N LYS A 78 -18.56 10.38 7.08
CA LYS A 78 -18.44 9.93 8.47
C LYS A 78 -17.36 8.86 8.58
N PHE A 79 -16.47 9.04 9.54
CA PHE A 79 -15.25 8.26 9.65
C PHE A 79 -14.96 7.92 11.11
N ASN A 80 -14.74 6.64 11.38
CA ASN A 80 -14.39 6.13 12.70
C ASN A 80 -13.13 5.28 12.59
N TRP A 81 -12.07 5.76 13.22
CA TRP A 81 -10.81 5.06 13.27
C TRP A 81 -10.75 4.12 14.48
N VAL A 82 -10.34 2.86 14.26
CA VAL A 82 -10.12 1.87 15.32
C VAL A 82 -8.75 1.23 15.20
N LYS A 83 -8.19 0.82 16.34
CA LYS A 83 -6.83 0.25 16.46
C LYS A 83 -6.67 -1.12 15.78
N SER A 84 -7.74 -1.89 15.72
CA SER A 84 -7.76 -3.19 15.07
C SER A 84 -9.16 -3.46 14.52
N PRO A 85 -9.31 -4.32 13.50
CA PRO A 85 -10.60 -4.68 12.96
C PRO A 85 -11.57 -5.17 14.04
N ASP A 86 -11.09 -5.90 15.06
CA ASP A 86 -11.91 -6.46 16.14
C ASP A 86 -12.52 -5.41 17.08
N LEU A 87 -12.06 -4.15 17.01
CA LEU A 87 -12.59 -3.04 17.81
C LEU A 87 -13.65 -2.23 17.07
N ARG A 88 -13.94 -2.54 15.79
CA ARG A 88 -15.03 -1.88 15.06
C ARG A 88 -16.38 -2.26 15.68
N PRO A 89 -17.37 -1.35 15.73
CA PRO A 89 -18.74 -1.73 16.09
C PRO A 89 -19.25 -2.80 15.11
N GLU A 90 -19.72 -3.96 15.58
CA GLU A 90 -20.00 -5.08 14.67
C GLU A 90 -21.12 -4.80 13.65
N ASN A 91 -22.08 -3.96 14.00
CA ASN A 91 -23.27 -3.64 13.21
C ASN A 91 -23.19 -2.27 12.50
N PHE A 92 -21.99 -1.71 12.34
CA PHE A 92 -21.80 -0.36 11.75
C PHE A 92 -22.31 -0.21 10.31
N PHE A 93 -22.51 -1.32 9.60
CA PHE A 93 -22.99 -1.36 8.21
C PHE A 93 -24.52 -1.37 8.09
N GLU A 94 -25.24 -1.49 9.21
CA GLU A 94 -26.70 -1.53 9.21
C GLU A 94 -27.31 -0.14 8.96
N ASN A 95 -28.42 -0.10 8.21
CA ASN A 95 -29.15 1.14 7.99
C ASN A 95 -29.66 1.69 9.33
N GLY A 96 -29.40 2.97 9.60
CA GLY A 96 -29.83 3.64 10.82
C GLY A 96 -28.91 3.43 12.03
N PHE A 97 -27.75 2.79 11.85
CA PHE A 97 -26.69 2.83 12.86
C PHE A 97 -26.33 4.29 13.16
N ASP A 98 -26.33 4.66 14.45
CA ASP A 98 -26.01 6.03 14.85
C ASP A 98 -24.52 6.30 14.66
N VAL A 99 -24.20 7.22 13.75
CA VAL A 99 -22.83 7.70 13.48
C VAL A 99 -22.63 9.15 13.90
N SER A 100 -23.54 9.72 14.69
CA SER A 100 -23.48 11.11 15.12
C SER A 100 -22.21 11.45 15.91
N TYR A 101 -21.60 10.45 16.53
CA TYR A 101 -20.36 10.54 17.29
C TYR A 101 -19.09 10.26 16.46
N TRP A 102 -19.21 10.05 15.14
CA TRP A 102 -18.07 9.86 14.25
C TRP A 102 -17.58 11.20 13.70
N ASP A 103 -16.28 11.28 13.50
CA ASP A 103 -15.63 12.42 12.87
C ASP A 103 -16.00 12.52 11.39
N ASP A 104 -15.81 13.70 10.82
CA ASP A 104 -15.93 13.94 9.39
C ASP A 104 -14.55 13.95 8.72
N ILE A 105 -14.40 13.25 7.60
CA ILE A 105 -13.18 13.27 6.77
C ILE A 105 -13.52 13.62 5.33
N GLY A 106 -12.68 14.42 4.68
CA GLY A 106 -12.78 14.70 3.25
C GLY A 106 -12.24 13.53 2.43
N VAL A 107 -13.02 13.03 1.47
CA VAL A 107 -12.60 12.03 0.48
C VAL A 107 -12.33 12.71 -0.86
N SER A 108 -11.20 12.51 -1.53
CA SER A 108 -10.07 11.64 -1.15
C SER A 108 -9.08 12.29 -0.17
N SER A 109 -8.61 11.54 0.84
CA SER A 109 -7.51 11.96 1.72
C SER A 109 -6.81 10.77 2.41
N ASN A 110 -5.61 11.02 2.95
CA ASN A 110 -4.96 10.10 3.88
C ASN A 110 -5.34 10.51 5.31
N TRP A 111 -5.90 9.59 6.11
CA TRP A 111 -6.40 9.90 7.45
C TRP A 111 -5.31 10.47 8.37
N GLN A 112 -4.04 10.10 8.15
CA GLN A 112 -2.90 10.49 9.01
C GLN A 112 -2.62 11.99 8.91
N LEU A 113 -3.03 12.63 7.82
CA LEU A 113 -2.87 14.07 7.63
C LEU A 113 -4.02 14.88 8.25
N LYS A 114 -5.07 14.20 8.69
CA LYS A 114 -6.31 14.82 9.19
C LYS A 114 -6.57 14.54 10.67
N MET A 115 -5.95 13.51 11.22
CA MET A 115 -6.12 13.06 12.61
C MET A 115 -4.75 12.88 13.28
N ASP A 116 -4.73 12.60 14.58
CA ASP A 116 -3.53 12.29 15.37
C ASP A 116 -2.96 10.87 15.07
N GLY A 117 -2.74 10.57 13.79
CA GLY A 117 -2.09 9.36 13.32
C GLY A 117 -0.58 9.56 13.14
N MET A 118 0.21 8.55 13.44
CA MET A 118 1.65 8.56 13.13
C MET A 118 1.91 8.05 11.72
N SER A 119 2.57 8.86 10.88
CA SER A 119 3.11 8.41 9.60
C SER A 119 4.42 7.68 9.78
N ILE A 120 4.58 6.51 9.16
CA ILE A 120 5.81 5.70 9.23
C ILE A 120 6.48 5.72 7.87
N TYR A 121 7.75 6.16 7.85
CA TYR A 121 8.61 6.06 6.67
C TYR A 121 9.67 4.98 6.90
N THR A 122 9.77 4.05 5.96
CA THR A 122 10.79 3.02 5.93
C THR A 122 11.25 2.79 4.50
N ASN A 123 12.54 2.52 4.31
CA ASN A 123 13.13 2.25 3.01
C ASN A 123 13.09 0.75 2.68
N VAL A 124 13.64 -0.09 3.56
CA VAL A 124 13.82 -1.54 3.29
C VAL A 124 13.04 -2.42 4.27
N THR A 125 12.99 -2.05 5.55
CA THR A 125 12.44 -2.91 6.59
C THR A 125 10.92 -2.76 6.65
N TYR A 126 10.18 -3.87 6.70
CA TYR A 126 8.74 -3.78 6.97
C TYR A 126 8.50 -3.10 8.32
N PRO A 127 7.50 -2.22 8.43
CA PRO A 127 7.16 -1.56 9.68
C PRO A 127 6.43 -2.48 10.67
N PHE A 128 6.19 -3.74 10.27
CA PHE A 128 5.62 -4.83 11.07
C PHE A 128 6.52 -6.07 11.01
N THR A 129 6.22 -7.07 11.85
CA THR A 129 6.97 -8.32 11.90
C THR A 129 6.80 -9.11 10.59
N LYS A 130 7.90 -9.54 9.97
CA LYS A 130 7.88 -10.36 8.75
C LYS A 130 7.44 -11.80 9.08
N ASP A 131 6.17 -12.12 8.84
CA ASP A 131 5.55 -13.43 9.11
C ASP A 131 4.50 -13.80 8.04
N THR A 132 4.86 -13.75 6.75
CA THR A 132 3.95 -13.97 5.61
C THR A 132 3.17 -15.30 5.73
N PRO A 133 1.84 -15.32 5.49
CA PRO A 133 0.95 -14.21 5.11
C PRO A 133 0.36 -13.42 6.29
N HIS A 134 0.78 -13.72 7.52
CA HIS A 134 0.24 -13.13 8.73
C HIS A 134 0.79 -11.73 8.98
N ILE A 135 -0.12 -10.77 9.09
CA ILE A 135 0.19 -9.44 9.60
C ILE A 135 0.06 -9.48 11.13
N LYS A 136 1.18 -9.59 11.85
CA LYS A 136 1.21 -9.52 13.32
C LYS A 136 1.62 -8.12 13.81
N GLY A 137 0.73 -7.53 14.60
CA GLY A 137 0.72 -6.12 15.00
C GLY A 137 1.74 -5.67 16.04
N LYS A 138 2.96 -6.23 16.07
CA LYS A 138 4.05 -5.56 16.79
C LYS A 138 4.88 -4.74 15.81
N VAL A 139 4.65 -3.44 15.81
CA VAL A 139 5.55 -2.46 15.21
C VAL A 139 6.88 -2.53 15.96
N LEU A 140 8.00 -2.54 15.23
CA LEU A 140 9.33 -2.65 15.84
C LEU A 140 9.58 -1.48 16.80
N ASP A 141 10.16 -1.76 17.96
CA ASP A 141 10.27 -0.84 19.11
C ASP A 141 10.99 0.50 18.78
N HIS A 142 11.74 0.60 17.68
CA HIS A 142 12.40 1.83 17.24
C HIS A 142 11.51 2.81 16.45
N TYR A 143 10.29 2.38 16.06
CA TYR A 143 9.27 3.25 15.46
C TYR A 143 8.21 3.70 16.47
N ALA A 144 8.17 3.11 17.66
CA ALA A 144 7.11 3.32 18.66
C ALA A 144 7.74 3.76 19.99
N LYS A 145 7.86 5.08 20.21
CA LYS A 145 8.14 5.62 21.55
C LYS A 145 6.88 5.65 22.44
N ASN A 146 5.71 5.39 21.86
CA ASN A 146 4.43 5.18 22.53
C ASN A 146 3.67 4.05 21.80
N ASP A 147 2.83 3.31 22.54
CA ASP A 147 2.17 2.08 22.11
C ASP A 147 1.51 2.15 20.72
N LEU A 148 2.19 1.50 19.77
CA LEU A 148 1.75 0.88 18.52
C LEU A 148 1.09 1.79 17.45
N PRO A 149 1.81 2.16 16.37
CA PRO A 149 1.26 2.92 15.25
C PRO A 149 0.57 2.07 14.16
N ASN A 150 -0.35 2.70 13.43
CA ASN A 150 -0.95 2.16 12.20
C ASN A 150 -0.05 2.41 11.01
N ILE A 151 0.08 1.41 10.15
CA ILE A 151 1.01 1.41 9.02
C ILE A 151 0.23 1.74 7.75
N VAL A 152 0.56 2.86 7.11
CA VAL A 152 0.27 3.08 5.68
C VAL A 152 1.60 3.18 4.96
N LEU A 153 1.83 2.27 4.03
CA LEU A 153 3.01 2.23 3.18
C LEU A 153 2.82 3.21 2.03
N ILE A 154 3.50 4.35 2.08
CA ILE A 154 3.64 5.22 0.92
C ILE A 154 4.93 4.82 0.22
N TYR A 155 4.83 4.04 -0.86
CA TYR A 155 5.96 3.78 -1.75
C TYR A 155 6.26 5.05 -2.56
N LEU A 156 7.04 5.95 -1.98
CA LEU A 156 7.73 6.96 -2.78
C LEU A 156 8.90 6.25 -3.44
N ASN A 157 8.71 5.86 -4.71
CA ASN A 157 9.79 5.26 -5.47
C ASN A 157 10.92 6.29 -5.62
N ASP A 158 12.14 5.82 -5.37
CA ASP A 158 13.37 6.58 -5.28
C ASP A 158 13.90 6.91 -6.69
N ILE A 159 13.17 7.69 -7.47
CA ILE A 159 13.74 8.39 -8.62
C ILE A 159 13.05 9.75 -8.71
N GLY A 160 13.65 10.75 -8.05
CA GLY A 160 13.27 12.16 -8.09
C GLY A 160 13.44 12.82 -9.46
N ASN A 161 12.98 12.17 -10.53
CA ASN A 161 12.87 12.76 -11.86
C ASN A 161 11.63 13.66 -12.00
N GLY A 162 10.87 13.84 -10.92
CA GLY A 162 10.01 14.98 -10.71
C GLY A 162 8.61 14.56 -10.31
N ASP A 163 8.16 15.19 -9.25
CA ASP A 163 6.83 15.01 -8.72
C ASP A 163 5.88 16.03 -9.37
N LEU A 164 4.59 15.71 -9.46
CA LEU A 164 3.57 16.66 -9.96
C LEU A 164 3.63 17.97 -9.18
N THR A 165 4.02 17.95 -7.91
CA THR A 165 4.49 19.08 -7.08
C THR A 165 5.60 18.55 -6.17
N ASN A 166 6.44 19.37 -5.52
CA ASN A 166 7.58 18.88 -4.69
C ASN A 166 7.22 17.88 -3.57
N ILE A 167 5.93 17.64 -3.32
CA ILE A 167 5.34 16.74 -2.31
C ILE A 167 4.29 15.77 -2.90
N GLY A 168 4.06 15.77 -4.21
CA GLY A 168 3.07 14.92 -4.88
C GLY A 168 1.60 15.30 -4.65
N ALA A 169 1.31 16.48 -4.10
CA ALA A 169 -0.04 16.98 -3.81
C ALA A 169 -0.30 18.37 -4.43
N ILE A 170 -1.50 18.59 -4.98
CA ILE A 170 -1.93 19.88 -5.53
C ILE A 170 -2.47 20.74 -4.35
N ASP A 171 -2.22 22.05 -4.37
CA ASP A 171 -2.72 23.05 -3.40
C ASP A 171 -2.14 23.00 -1.96
N TYR A 172 -0.97 22.39 -1.76
CA TYR A 172 -0.30 22.36 -0.47
C TYR A 172 1.13 22.93 -0.56
N ASN A 173 1.46 23.90 0.29
CA ASN A 173 2.78 24.56 0.33
C ASN A 173 3.49 24.24 1.64
N THR A 174 4.75 23.87 1.56
CA THR A 174 5.59 23.61 2.72
C THR A 174 6.93 24.34 2.59
N GLN A 175 7.17 25.31 3.47
CA GLN A 175 8.30 26.22 3.38
C GLN A 175 9.69 25.53 3.32
N ASN A 176 9.82 24.33 3.89
CA ASN A 176 11.09 23.61 3.95
C ASN A 176 11.25 22.58 2.83
N ILE A 177 10.20 21.82 2.49
CA ILE A 177 10.30 20.77 1.46
C ILE A 177 10.32 21.39 0.05
N ASP A 178 9.58 22.49 -0.15
CA ASP A 178 9.59 23.21 -1.42
C ASP A 178 10.96 23.81 -1.77
N LYS A 179 11.79 24.10 -0.75
CA LYS A 179 13.17 24.55 -0.93
C LYS A 179 14.14 23.42 -1.31
N ILE A 180 13.82 22.17 -0.98
CA ILE A 180 14.72 21.02 -1.13
C ILE A 180 14.63 20.43 -2.54
N ASN A 181 13.42 20.30 -3.11
CA ASN A 181 13.21 19.61 -4.39
C ASN A 181 13.26 20.58 -5.60
N GLY A 182 12.97 21.87 -5.43
CA GLY A 182 13.36 22.95 -6.37
C GLY A 182 12.81 22.91 -7.81
N VAL A 183 12.07 21.87 -8.25
CA VAL A 183 11.49 21.76 -9.60
C VAL A 183 10.12 21.09 -9.54
N ASN A 184 9.10 21.84 -9.97
CA ASN A 184 7.70 21.43 -10.03
C ASN A 184 7.34 21.02 -11.47
N LEU A 185 6.86 19.79 -11.70
CA LEU A 185 6.45 19.32 -13.02
C LEU A 185 4.98 19.62 -13.39
N LEU A 186 4.14 20.13 -12.46
CA LEU A 186 2.74 20.49 -12.72
C LEU A 186 2.54 21.33 -13.98
N PRO A 187 3.40 22.34 -14.28
CA PRO A 187 3.21 23.14 -15.48
C PRO A 187 3.36 22.32 -16.77
N LEU A 188 4.27 21.33 -16.80
CA LEU A 188 4.43 20.44 -17.96
C LEU A 188 3.19 19.56 -18.15
N SER A 189 2.62 19.02 -17.07
CA SER A 189 1.38 18.23 -17.16
C SER A 189 0.16 19.06 -17.55
N LYS A 190 0.21 20.39 -17.34
CA LYS A 190 -0.80 21.36 -17.80
C LYS A 190 -0.53 21.92 -19.21
N GLY A 191 0.43 21.35 -19.95
CA GLY A 191 0.72 21.71 -21.34
C GLY A 191 1.70 22.88 -21.53
N ASN A 192 2.32 23.40 -20.46
CA ASN A 192 3.38 24.38 -20.57
C ASN A 192 4.74 23.69 -20.75
N PHE A 193 5.06 23.28 -21.98
CA PHE A 193 6.31 22.57 -22.31
C PHE A 193 7.58 23.43 -22.20
N GLU A 194 7.44 24.75 -22.05
CA GLU A 194 8.55 25.68 -21.79
C GLU A 194 8.89 25.77 -20.28
N ALA A 195 8.11 25.11 -19.42
CA ALA A 195 8.37 25.09 -17.99
C ALA A 195 9.71 24.41 -17.67
N ASN A 196 10.37 24.90 -16.62
CA ASN A 196 11.70 24.47 -16.21
C ASN A 196 11.77 22.94 -16.01
N THR A 197 12.33 22.26 -17.00
CA THR A 197 12.76 20.88 -16.87
C THR A 197 14.09 20.89 -16.13
N ARG A 198 14.19 20.14 -15.03
CA ARG A 198 15.41 20.08 -14.23
C ARG A 198 16.59 19.70 -15.13
N GLN A 199 17.44 20.68 -15.43
CA GLN A 199 18.58 20.48 -16.33
C GLN A 199 19.70 19.69 -15.66
N THR A 200 19.90 19.90 -14.36
CA THR A 200 20.98 19.25 -13.60
C THR A 200 20.45 18.53 -12.38
N PHE A 201 20.91 17.30 -12.15
CA PHE A 201 20.63 16.55 -10.92
C PHE A 201 21.90 15.92 -10.35
N TYR A 202 22.10 16.10 -9.06
CA TYR A 202 23.25 15.56 -8.31
C TYR A 202 22.77 14.36 -7.50
N TYR A 203 23.30 13.18 -7.84
CA TYR A 203 23.00 11.94 -7.13
C TYR A 203 24.02 11.79 -6.01
N TYR A 204 23.58 12.07 -4.78
CA TYR A 204 24.33 11.77 -3.57
C TYR A 204 23.82 10.47 -2.97
N TYR A 205 24.73 9.63 -2.49
CA TYR A 205 24.39 8.40 -1.80
C TYR A 205 25.25 8.25 -0.53
N ARG A 206 24.74 7.50 0.45
CA ARG A 206 25.36 7.29 1.77
C ARG A 206 25.70 8.62 2.48
N GLN A 207 26.92 8.76 2.98
CA GLN A 207 27.42 9.94 3.70
C GLN A 207 27.90 10.99 2.70
N SER A 208 26.96 11.66 2.03
CA SER A 208 27.23 12.79 1.12
C SER A 208 28.24 12.47 0.01
N SER A 209 28.26 11.23 -0.47
CA SER A 209 29.12 10.82 -1.59
C SER A 209 28.43 11.18 -2.91
N LEU A 210 29.01 12.10 -3.68
CA LEU A 210 28.53 12.42 -5.02
C LEU A 210 28.89 11.28 -5.98
N GLU A 211 27.90 10.48 -6.38
CA GLU A 211 28.13 9.33 -7.25
C GLU A 211 27.87 9.65 -8.72
N THR A 212 27.00 10.61 -9.01
CA THR A 212 26.68 10.98 -10.39
C THR A 212 26.19 12.42 -10.49
N ILE A 213 26.52 13.10 -11.59
CA ILE A 213 25.80 14.29 -12.06
C ILE A 213 25.10 13.95 -13.38
N LYS A 214 23.80 14.25 -13.49
CA LYS A 214 23.08 14.29 -14.77
C LYS A 214 22.94 15.73 -15.22
N VAL A 215 23.29 16.02 -16.47
CA VAL A 215 23.05 17.32 -17.14
C VAL A 215 22.35 17.05 -18.47
N GLY A 216 21.07 17.44 -18.58
CA GLY A 216 20.22 17.13 -19.72
C GLY A 216 20.14 15.62 -19.96
N PHE A 217 20.55 15.17 -21.15
CA PHE A 217 20.62 13.75 -21.51
C PHE A 217 21.94 13.08 -21.12
N TRP A 218 22.92 13.84 -20.64
CA TRP A 218 24.23 13.34 -20.27
C TRP A 218 24.29 12.98 -18.79
N LYS A 219 25.01 11.91 -18.47
CA LYS A 219 25.22 11.43 -17.11
C LYS A 219 26.71 11.14 -16.93
N LEU A 220 27.35 11.82 -15.99
CA LEU A 220 28.72 11.57 -15.56
C LEU A 220 28.69 10.78 -14.26
N VAL A 221 29.23 9.57 -14.26
CA VAL A 221 29.29 8.70 -13.09
C VAL A 221 30.70 8.80 -12.48
N PHE A 222 30.80 9.16 -11.21
CA PHE A 222 32.08 9.18 -10.49
C PHE A 222 32.43 7.78 -9.99
N PRO A 223 33.72 7.46 -9.80
CA PRO A 223 34.09 6.27 -9.05
C PRO A 223 33.47 6.31 -7.65
N HIS A 224 32.80 5.24 -7.25
CA HIS A 224 32.08 5.17 -5.97
C HIS A 224 31.99 3.73 -5.45
N SER A 225 31.71 3.60 -4.15
CA SER A 225 31.43 2.30 -3.53
C SER A 225 29.95 1.97 -3.60
N GLY A 226 29.57 0.84 -4.18
CA GLY A 226 28.19 0.43 -4.28
C GLY A 226 27.96 -1.03 -3.89
N ARG A 227 26.69 -1.43 -3.97
CA ARG A 227 26.28 -2.84 -3.84
C ARG A 227 26.42 -3.52 -5.19
N THR A 228 27.02 -4.71 -5.21
CA THR A 228 26.99 -5.61 -6.37
C THR A 228 26.55 -7.01 -5.95
N TYR A 229 25.80 -7.66 -6.83
CA TYR A 229 25.50 -9.10 -6.78
C TYR A 229 26.53 -9.93 -7.56
N GLU A 230 27.46 -9.28 -8.27
CA GLU A 230 28.50 -9.94 -9.04
C GLU A 230 29.32 -10.89 -8.13
N GLY A 231 29.46 -12.14 -8.56
CA GLY A 231 30.14 -13.19 -7.80
C GLY A 231 29.31 -13.86 -6.70
N PHE A 232 28.03 -13.53 -6.54
CA PHE A 232 27.14 -14.16 -5.56
C PHE A 232 25.97 -14.88 -6.22
N GLN A 233 25.49 -15.94 -5.57
CA GLN A 233 24.27 -16.63 -5.99
C GLN A 233 23.04 -15.76 -5.73
N ILE A 234 22.06 -15.87 -6.63
CA ILE A 234 20.75 -15.22 -6.50
C ILE A 234 20.05 -15.75 -5.24
N GLY A 235 19.32 -14.87 -4.55
CA GLY A 235 18.50 -15.23 -3.40
C GLY A 235 17.40 -16.23 -3.73
N LYS A 236 16.85 -16.89 -2.71
CA LYS A 236 15.76 -17.86 -2.84
C LYS A 236 14.78 -17.71 -1.67
N ASP A 237 13.51 -18.00 -1.91
CA ASP A 237 12.47 -18.10 -0.87
C ASP A 237 12.40 -16.83 0.01
N GLU A 238 12.32 -15.67 -0.64
CA GLU A 238 12.32 -14.32 -0.02
C GLU A 238 13.57 -13.93 0.79
N ILE A 239 14.62 -14.74 0.74
CA ILE A 239 15.92 -14.40 1.32
C ILE A 239 16.75 -13.76 0.20
N PRO A 240 17.13 -12.47 0.34
CA PRO A 240 17.95 -11.80 -0.67
C PRO A 240 19.30 -12.50 -0.83
N GLY A 241 19.80 -12.52 -2.06
CA GLY A 241 21.14 -13.05 -2.37
C GLY A 241 22.21 -12.27 -1.63
N ARG A 242 23.36 -12.91 -1.39
CA ARG A 242 24.51 -12.22 -0.82
C ARG A 242 24.95 -11.10 -1.75
N VAL A 243 25.44 -10.01 -1.17
CA VAL A 243 25.97 -8.86 -1.91
C VAL A 243 27.31 -8.43 -1.32
N ASN A 244 28.18 -7.89 -2.16
CA ASN A 244 29.27 -7.05 -1.68
C ASN A 244 28.78 -5.61 -1.61
N GLY A 245 28.61 -5.09 -0.39
CA GLY A 245 28.12 -3.74 -0.14
C GLY A 245 29.14 -2.63 -0.35
N ASN A 246 30.41 -2.93 -0.60
CA ASN A 246 31.49 -1.95 -0.75
C ASN A 246 32.29 -2.15 -2.04
N TYR A 247 31.65 -2.70 -3.07
CA TYR A 247 32.28 -2.90 -4.37
C TYR A 247 32.63 -1.57 -5.03
N GLN A 248 33.83 -1.47 -5.59
CA GLN A 248 34.32 -0.24 -6.20
C GLN A 248 33.92 -0.20 -7.67
N PHE A 249 32.98 0.68 -8.01
CA PHE A 249 32.63 0.95 -9.38
C PHE A 249 33.59 2.00 -9.95
N LYS A 250 34.04 1.77 -11.19
CA LYS A 250 34.78 2.79 -11.95
C LYS A 250 33.78 3.82 -12.48
N GLY A 251 34.21 5.08 -12.48
CA GLY A 251 33.44 6.16 -13.12
C GLY A 251 33.51 6.08 -14.65
N GLY A 252 32.65 6.86 -15.31
CA GLY A 252 32.48 6.93 -16.76
C GLY A 252 31.41 7.92 -17.19
#